data_AF-A0A7C7X4P5-F1
#
_entry.id   AF-A0A7C7X4P5-F1
#
_cell.length_a   1.000
_cell.length_b   1.000
_cell.length_c   1.000
_cell.angle_alpha   90.00
_cell.angle_beta   90.00
_cell.angle_gamma   90.00
#
_symmetry.space_group_name_H-M   'P 1'
#
loop_
_entity.id
_entity.type
_entity.pdbx_description
1 polymer ?
#
loop_
_entity_poly.entity_id
_entity_poly.type
_entity_poly.pdbx_seq_one_letter_code
_entity_poly.pdbx_strand_id
1 'polypeptide(L)'
;KTDNLSWNENSIAFYYVAELAQKNDLKTVVTANGIDELFCGYNSYREAIEKGEDEVTKMMIEKLKNEGEMMVAINQVTAEFDVRMIQPFLLPNFIEYAKKIPISEKIHGPDDMQRKHPIRELAMDYGVPEVAAQKRKKALQYGSQIHKSLLKSRKTS
;
A
#
# COMPACT_ATOMS: atom_id res chain seq x y z
N LYS A 1 16.58 -13.62 9.12
CA LYS A 1 15.93 -14.10 7.88
C LYS A 1 14.45 -13.79 8.01
N THR A 2 13.94 -12.79 7.28
CA THR A 2 12.50 -12.61 7.16
C THR A 2 12.04 -13.43 5.96
N ASP A 3 11.34 -14.54 6.22
CA ASP A 3 10.76 -15.42 5.19
C ASP A 3 9.57 -14.78 4.46
N ASN A 4 9.40 -13.46 4.58
CA ASN A 4 8.30 -12.72 3.97
C ASN A 4 8.71 -12.21 2.59
N LEU A 5 8.34 -12.97 1.54
CA LEU A 5 8.59 -12.61 0.14
C LEU A 5 8.12 -11.19 -0.19
N SER A 6 6.93 -10.78 0.29
CA SER A 6 6.37 -9.45 0.02
C SER A 6 7.26 -8.33 0.58
N TRP A 7 7.81 -8.51 1.79
CA TRP A 7 8.72 -7.53 2.38
C TRP A 7 10.00 -7.39 1.56
N ASN A 8 10.58 -8.51 1.12
CA ASN A 8 11.77 -8.48 0.27
C ASN A 8 11.50 -7.77 -1.06
N GLU A 9 10.35 -8.03 -1.68
CA GLU A 9 9.96 -7.39 -2.94
C GLU A 9 9.74 -5.88 -2.79
N ASN A 10 9.13 -5.45 -1.68
CA ASN A 10 8.98 -4.03 -1.38
C ASN A 10 10.35 -3.40 -1.08
N SER A 11 11.20 -4.02 -0.26
CA SER A 11 12.55 -3.51 0.02
C SER A 11 13.37 -3.31 -1.25
N ILE A 12 13.30 -4.24 -2.22
CA ILE A 12 13.95 -4.07 -3.53
C ILE A 12 13.39 -2.85 -4.27
N ALA A 13 12.06 -2.69 -4.29
CA ALA A 13 11.44 -1.55 -4.95
C ALA A 13 11.88 -0.22 -4.32
N PHE A 14 11.81 -0.13 -3.00
CA PHE A 14 12.14 1.07 -2.24
C PHE A 14 13.64 1.39 -2.25
N TYR A 15 14.51 0.38 -2.35
CA TYR A 15 15.93 0.58 -2.61
C TYR A 15 16.15 1.39 -3.90
N TYR A 16 15.52 0.99 -5.01
CA TYR A 16 15.64 1.73 -6.27
C TYR A 16 15.01 3.12 -6.22
N VAL A 17 13.91 3.28 -5.48
CA VAL A 17 13.31 4.60 -5.24
C VAL A 17 14.27 5.50 -4.47
N ALA A 18 14.92 4.99 -3.43
CA ALA A 18 15.89 5.73 -2.63
C ALA A 18 17.15 6.09 -3.44
N GLU A 19 17.67 5.15 -4.22
CA GLU A 19 18.80 5.40 -5.12
C GLU A 19 18.46 6.52 -6.12
N LEU A 20 17.27 6.48 -6.72
CA LEU A 20 16.82 7.52 -7.64
C LEU A 20 16.65 8.88 -6.94
N ALA A 21 16.06 8.89 -5.74
CA ALA A 21 15.90 10.11 -4.95
C ALA A 21 17.25 10.74 -4.60
N GLN A 22 18.23 9.93 -4.16
CA GLN A 22 19.59 10.39 -3.87
C GLN A 22 20.25 11.01 -5.11
N LYS A 23 20.13 10.38 -6.29
CA LYS A 23 20.65 10.91 -7.56
C LYS A 23 20.02 12.25 -7.98
N ASN A 24 18.89 12.62 -7.40
CA ASN A 24 18.18 13.88 -7.66
C ASN A 24 18.21 14.82 -6.45
N ASP A 25 19.13 14.62 -5.50
CA ASP A 25 19.30 15.44 -4.29
C ASP A 25 18.05 15.52 -3.39
N LEU A 26 17.15 14.53 -3.48
CA LEU A 26 15.95 14.44 -2.66
C LEU A 26 16.23 13.64 -1.39
N LYS A 27 16.01 14.27 -0.23
CA LYS A 27 16.21 13.64 1.10
C LYS A 27 14.96 12.97 1.65
N THR A 28 13.80 13.22 1.06
CA THR A 28 12.52 12.70 1.55
C THR A 28 11.63 12.29 0.39
N VAL A 29 11.05 11.11 0.51
CA VAL A 29 10.05 10.58 -0.42
C VAL A 29 8.78 10.28 0.36
N VAL A 30 7.65 10.80 -0.14
CA VAL A 30 6.33 10.57 0.43
C VAL A 30 5.68 9.41 -0.28
N THR A 31 5.17 8.44 0.47
CA THR A 31 4.45 7.30 -0.11
C THR A 31 3.04 7.18 0.45
N ALA A 32 2.19 6.48 -0.32
CA ALA A 32 0.77 6.31 -0.02
C ALA A 32 0.46 4.99 0.71
N ASN A 33 1.45 4.33 1.31
CA ASN A 33 1.24 3.15 2.15
C ASN A 33 0.24 3.48 3.27
N GLY A 34 -0.65 2.55 3.59
CA GLY A 34 -1.77 2.76 4.51
C GLY A 34 -3.11 2.97 3.79
N ILE A 35 -3.12 3.48 2.55
CA ILE A 35 -4.38 3.80 1.89
C ILE A 35 -5.17 2.55 1.47
N ASP A 36 -4.47 1.48 1.07
CA ASP A 36 -5.13 0.23 0.69
C ASP A 36 -5.60 -0.56 1.90
N GLU A 37 -4.96 -0.38 3.06
CA GLU A 37 -5.38 -0.94 4.34
C GLU A 37 -6.63 -0.21 4.86
N LEU A 38 -6.60 1.12 4.89
CA LEU A 38 -7.68 1.93 5.48
C LEU A 38 -8.95 2.00 4.65
N PHE A 39 -8.83 1.89 3.32
CA PHE A 39 -9.94 2.05 2.37
C PHE A 39 -10.26 0.79 1.59
N CYS A 40 -9.89 -0.38 2.10
CA CYS A 40 -10.26 -1.68 1.54
C CYS A 40 -9.70 -1.95 0.12
N GLY A 41 -8.47 -1.54 -0.16
CA GLY A 41 -7.87 -1.61 -1.51
C GLY A 41 -7.58 -3.02 -2.02
N TYR A 42 -7.22 -3.96 -1.14
CA TYR A 42 -6.87 -5.33 -1.51
C TYR A 42 -8.08 -6.16 -1.94
N ASN A 43 -7.87 -7.11 -2.86
CA ASN A 43 -8.93 -8.03 -3.29
C ASN A 43 -9.45 -8.88 -2.10
N SER A 44 -8.61 -9.19 -1.12
CA SER A 44 -9.00 -9.95 0.08
C SER A 44 -10.11 -9.28 0.91
N TYR A 45 -10.31 -7.96 0.77
CA TYR A 45 -11.42 -7.29 1.45
C TYR A 45 -12.79 -7.70 0.88
N ARG A 46 -12.86 -8.18 -0.36
CA ARG A 46 -14.10 -8.71 -0.96
C ARG A 46 -14.57 -9.98 -0.26
N GLU A 47 -13.62 -10.86 0.07
CA GLU A 47 -13.89 -12.07 0.84
C GLU A 47 -14.19 -11.75 2.32
N ALA A 48 -13.55 -10.71 2.87
CA ALA A 48 -13.82 -10.28 4.23
C ALA A 48 -15.22 -9.67 4.37
N ILE A 49 -15.64 -8.80 3.44
CA ILE A 49 -16.95 -8.15 3.52
C ILE A 49 -18.10 -9.15 3.33
N GLU A 50 -17.89 -10.23 2.58
CA GLU A 50 -18.85 -11.34 2.49
C GLU A 50 -19.14 -11.98 3.85
N LYS A 51 -18.13 -12.00 4.74
CA LYS A 51 -18.25 -12.52 6.12
C LYS A 51 -18.78 -11.48 7.11
N GLY A 52 -18.73 -10.19 6.76
CA GLY A 52 -19.23 -9.08 7.56
C GLY A 52 -18.20 -7.99 7.85
N GLU A 53 -18.69 -6.84 8.32
CA GLU A 53 -17.86 -5.66 8.60
C GLU A 53 -16.82 -5.88 9.72
N ASP A 54 -17.13 -6.75 10.69
CA ASP A 54 -16.20 -7.11 11.76
C ASP A 54 -14.93 -7.77 11.22
N GLU A 55 -15.07 -8.64 10.22
CA GLU A 55 -13.93 -9.31 9.58
C GLU A 55 -13.10 -8.32 8.74
N VAL A 56 -13.75 -7.36 8.09
CA VAL A 56 -13.07 -6.24 7.40
C VAL A 56 -12.26 -5.41 8.39
N THR A 57 -12.84 -5.09 9.55
CA THR A 57 -12.17 -4.31 10.61
C THR A 57 -10.97 -5.05 11.16
N LYS A 58 -11.11 -6.35 11.46
CA LYS A 58 -10.01 -7.20 11.90
C LYS A 58 -8.88 -7.25 10.86
N MET A 59 -9.21 -7.51 9.59
CA MET A 59 -8.25 -7.54 8.50
C MET A 59 -7.54 -6.18 8.34
N MET A 60 -8.26 -5.06 8.49
CA MET A 60 -7.68 -3.72 8.46
C MET A 60 -6.63 -3.52 9.56
N ILE A 61 -6.92 -3.92 10.79
CA ILE A 61 -5.99 -3.80 11.92
C ILE A 61 -4.72 -4.64 11.66
N GLU A 62 -4.88 -5.88 11.23
CA GLU A 62 -3.76 -6.78 10.95
C GLU A 62 -2.87 -6.25 9.83
N LYS A 63 -3.47 -5.79 8.72
CA LYS A 63 -2.71 -5.25 7.58
C LYS A 63 -2.03 -3.94 7.92
N LEU A 64 -2.67 -3.03 8.65
CA LEU A 64 -2.05 -1.78 9.13
C LEU A 64 -0.82 -2.06 9.98
N LYS A 65 -0.90 -3.04 10.90
CA LYS A 65 0.24 -3.43 11.72
C LYS A 65 1.40 -3.93 10.86
N ASN A 66 1.13 -4.87 9.94
CA ASN A 66 2.15 -5.39 9.04
C ASN A 66 2.76 -4.29 8.15
N GLU A 67 1.96 -3.35 7.65
CA GLU A 67 2.43 -2.24 6.82
C GLU A 67 3.35 -1.30 7.62
N GLY A 68 2.98 -0.97 8.85
CA GLY A 68 3.82 -0.16 9.75
C GLY A 68 5.16 -0.82 10.04
N GLU A 69 5.17 -2.11 10.38
CA GLU A 69 6.42 -2.86 10.61
C GLU A 69 7.28 -2.96 9.34
N MET A 70 6.67 -3.16 8.17
CA MET A 70 7.37 -3.19 6.88
C MET A 70 8.03 -1.85 6.57
N MET A 71 7.34 -0.73 6.81
CA MET A 71 7.88 0.60 6.53
C MET A 71 9.03 1.00 7.45
N VAL A 72 9.09 0.45 8.67
CA VAL A 72 10.28 0.58 9.54
C VAL A 72 11.48 -0.14 8.90
N ALA A 73 11.29 -1.38 8.44
CA ALA A 73 12.35 -2.14 7.78
C ALA A 73 12.80 -1.49 6.46
N ILE A 74 11.86 -0.96 5.67
CA ILE A 74 12.17 -0.21 4.44
C ILE A 74 13.00 1.03 4.75
N ASN A 75 12.62 1.82 5.76
CA ASN A 75 13.39 3.01 6.13
C ASN A 75 14.83 2.67 6.57
N GLN A 76 15.08 1.51 7.17
CA GLN A 76 16.45 1.05 7.45
C GLN A 76 17.25 0.83 6.16
N VAL A 77 16.64 0.26 5.12
CA VAL A 77 17.29 0.05 3.82
C VAL A 77 17.56 1.38 3.12
N THR A 78 16.60 2.31 3.15
CA THR A 78 16.72 3.59 2.42
C THR A 78 17.62 4.60 3.12
N ALA A 79 17.88 4.41 4.43
CA ALA A 79 18.80 5.25 5.19
C ALA A 79 20.25 5.18 4.66
N GLU A 80 20.66 4.07 4.04
CA GLU A 80 21.97 3.93 3.36
C GLU A 80 22.15 4.95 2.23
N PHE A 81 21.04 5.51 1.71
CA PHE A 81 21.03 6.54 0.68
C PHE A 81 20.89 7.97 1.22
N ASP A 82 20.80 8.13 2.55
CA ASP A 82 20.39 9.38 3.19
C ASP A 82 19.01 9.88 2.69
N VAL A 83 18.09 8.93 2.47
CA VAL A 83 16.71 9.18 2.02
C VAL A 83 15.71 8.62 3.02
N ARG A 84 14.81 9.48 3.50
CA ARG A 84 13.72 9.12 4.41
C ARG A 84 12.42 8.85 3.64
N MET A 85 11.78 7.73 3.93
CA MET A 85 10.45 7.40 3.43
C MET A 85 9.40 7.80 4.47
N ILE A 86 8.45 8.67 4.12
CA ILE A 86 7.35 9.07 5.01
C ILE A 86 5.98 8.64 4.49
N GLN A 87 5.09 8.21 5.40
CA GLN A 87 3.77 7.67 5.09
C GLN A 87 2.68 8.46 5.82
N PRO A 88 2.17 9.56 5.22
CA PRO A 88 1.15 10.39 5.87
C PRO A 88 -0.10 9.60 6.28
N PHE A 89 -0.48 8.56 5.53
CA PHE A 89 -1.66 7.75 5.82
C PHE A 89 -1.46 6.73 6.95
N LEU A 90 -0.24 6.55 7.43
CA LEU A 90 0.05 5.73 8.62
C LEU A 90 0.14 6.57 9.90
N LEU A 91 -0.11 7.88 9.83
CA LEU A 91 -0.14 8.73 11.01
C LEU A 91 -1.35 8.40 11.90
N PRO A 92 -1.20 8.38 13.24
CA PRO A 92 -2.30 8.01 14.14
C PRO A 92 -3.57 8.84 13.95
N ASN A 93 -3.44 10.16 13.79
CA ASN A 93 -4.58 11.04 13.56
C ASN A 93 -5.34 10.73 12.25
N PHE A 94 -4.61 10.39 11.18
CA PHE A 94 -5.22 10.00 9.91
C PHE A 94 -5.89 8.63 10.03
N ILE A 95 -5.23 7.65 10.65
CA ILE A 95 -5.80 6.32 10.89
C ILE A 95 -7.12 6.44 11.68
N GLU A 96 -7.11 7.19 12.78
CA GLU A 96 -8.30 7.36 13.62
C GLU A 96 -9.42 8.13 12.92
N TYR A 97 -9.10 9.06 12.02
CA TYR A 97 -10.10 9.67 11.15
C TYR A 97 -10.65 8.67 10.13
N ALA A 98 -9.79 7.98 9.40
CA ALA A 98 -10.18 7.07 8.33
C ALA A 98 -11.01 5.88 8.85
N LYS A 99 -10.78 5.41 10.08
CA LYS A 99 -11.61 4.38 10.74
C LYS A 99 -13.04 4.82 11.01
N LYS A 100 -13.32 6.13 11.14
CA LYS A 100 -14.68 6.67 11.37
C LYS A 100 -15.54 6.63 10.11
N ILE A 101 -14.93 6.55 8.93
CA ILE A 101 -15.64 6.41 7.67
C ILE A 101 -16.27 5.00 7.62
N PRO A 102 -17.59 4.87 7.40
CA PRO A 102 -18.28 3.58 7.34
C PRO A 102 -17.64 2.61 6.34
N ILE A 103 -17.64 1.32 6.67
CA ILE A 103 -17.08 0.28 5.77
C ILE A 103 -17.90 0.21 4.47
N SER A 104 -19.22 0.38 4.57
CA SER A 104 -20.14 0.43 3.44
C SER A 104 -19.82 1.53 2.42
N GLU A 105 -19.12 2.60 2.81
CA GLU A 105 -18.64 3.62 1.87
C GLU A 105 -17.33 3.19 1.18
N LYS A 106 -16.52 2.34 1.81
CA LYS A 106 -15.20 1.94 1.32
C LYS A 106 -15.27 0.79 0.32
N ILE A 107 -16.18 -0.15 0.56
CA ILE A 107 -16.40 -1.36 -0.25
C ILE A 107 -17.88 -1.73 -0.24
N HIS A 108 -18.46 -1.93 -1.42
CA HIS A 108 -19.91 -2.14 -1.56
C HIS A 108 -20.34 -3.60 -1.48
N GLY A 109 -19.41 -4.55 -1.44
CA GLY A 109 -19.70 -5.98 -1.30
C GLY A 109 -18.66 -6.88 -1.97
N PRO A 110 -18.92 -8.20 -2.01
CA PRO A 110 -17.99 -9.19 -2.54
C PRO A 110 -17.74 -9.04 -4.04
N ASP A 111 -18.63 -8.42 -4.81
CA ASP A 111 -18.45 -8.20 -6.26
C ASP A 111 -17.79 -6.86 -6.61
N ASP A 112 -17.44 -6.06 -5.60
CA ASP A 112 -16.82 -4.76 -5.80
C ASP A 112 -15.36 -4.89 -6.26
N MET A 113 -15.18 -4.79 -7.58
CA MET A 113 -13.86 -4.80 -8.21
C MET A 113 -13.09 -3.49 -8.06
N GLN A 114 -13.78 -2.41 -7.69
CA GLN A 114 -13.23 -1.06 -7.69
C GLN A 114 -12.60 -0.72 -6.34
N ARG A 115 -13.41 -0.83 -5.28
CA ARG A 115 -13.10 -0.52 -3.87
C ARG A 115 -12.52 0.89 -3.70
N LYS A 116 -12.30 1.30 -2.44
CA LYS A 116 -11.70 2.60 -2.11
C LYS A 116 -12.52 3.79 -2.62
N HIS A 117 -13.85 3.66 -2.71
CA HIS A 117 -14.70 4.69 -3.34
C HIS A 117 -14.45 6.11 -2.80
N PRO A 118 -14.35 6.37 -1.48
CA PRO A 118 -14.25 7.73 -0.98
C PRO A 118 -12.97 8.44 -1.41
N ILE A 119 -11.84 7.71 -1.45
CA ILE A 119 -10.57 8.31 -1.90
C ILE A 119 -10.51 8.50 -3.41
N ARG A 120 -11.28 7.73 -4.19
CA ARG A 120 -11.32 7.85 -5.65
C ARG A 120 -12.16 9.04 -6.05
N GLU A 121 -13.30 9.22 -5.40
CA GLU A 121 -14.14 10.41 -5.51
C GLU A 121 -13.34 11.65 -5.12
N LEU A 122 -12.72 11.63 -3.94
CA LEU A 122 -11.87 12.74 -3.49
C LEU A 122 -10.71 13.03 -4.46
N ALA A 123 -10.08 12.01 -5.04
CA ALA A 123 -9.02 12.22 -6.02
C ALA A 123 -9.54 12.96 -7.27
N MET A 124 -10.73 12.60 -7.76
CA MET A 124 -11.36 13.29 -8.90
C MET A 124 -11.75 14.73 -8.56
N ASP A 125 -12.28 14.97 -7.35
CA ASP A 125 -12.62 16.32 -6.87
C ASP A 125 -11.39 17.25 -6.81
N TYR A 126 -10.21 16.68 -6.54
CA TYR A 126 -8.93 17.38 -6.54
C TYR A 126 -8.22 17.39 -7.91
N GLY A 127 -8.92 17.02 -8.98
CA GLY A 127 -8.44 17.12 -10.36
C GLY A 127 -7.48 16.01 -10.79
N VAL A 128 -7.38 14.90 -10.05
CA VAL A 128 -6.66 13.71 -10.53
C VAL A 128 -7.41 13.15 -11.73
N PRO A 129 -6.74 12.90 -12.88
CA PRO A 129 -7.40 12.37 -14.06
C PRO A 129 -8.17 11.09 -13.76
N GLU A 130 -9.40 10.98 -14.29
CA GLU A 130 -10.30 9.84 -14.05
C GLU A 130 -9.62 8.50 -14.34
N VAL A 131 -8.83 8.41 -15.42
CA VAL A 131 -8.06 7.20 -15.78
C VAL A 131 -7.10 6.73 -14.67
N ALA A 132 -6.56 7.65 -13.88
CA ALA A 132 -5.71 7.34 -12.74
C ALA A 132 -6.55 7.08 -11.49
N ALA A 133 -7.52 7.96 -11.21
CA ALA A 133 -8.39 7.87 -10.03
C ALA A 133 -9.24 6.59 -10.03
N GLN A 134 -9.69 6.12 -11.19
CA GLN A 134 -10.50 4.91 -11.36
C GLN A 134 -9.67 3.66 -11.67
N LYS A 135 -8.33 3.76 -11.70
CA LYS A 135 -7.49 2.59 -12.00
C LYS A 135 -7.62 1.52 -10.91
N ARG A 136 -7.84 0.27 -11.32
CA ARG A 136 -7.85 -0.86 -10.37
C ARG A 136 -6.50 -1.00 -9.67
N LYS A 137 -6.54 -1.37 -8.38
CA LYS A 137 -5.32 -1.60 -7.60
C LYS A 137 -4.46 -2.68 -8.29
N LYS A 138 -3.18 -2.36 -8.44
CA LYS A 138 -2.14 -3.33 -8.76
C LYS A 138 -1.00 -3.12 -7.77
N ALA A 139 -0.63 -4.15 -7.03
CA ALA A 139 0.43 -4.03 -6.02
C ALA A 139 1.79 -3.76 -6.69
N LEU A 140 2.67 -3.06 -5.97
CA LEU A 140 3.93 -2.52 -6.48
C LEU A 140 4.78 -3.60 -7.15
N GLN A 141 4.97 -4.74 -6.48
CA GLN A 141 5.80 -5.86 -6.96
C GLN A 141 5.31 -6.47 -8.28
N TYR A 142 4.01 -6.39 -8.56
CA TYR A 142 3.43 -6.85 -9.82
C TYR A 142 3.46 -5.76 -10.88
N GLY A 143 3.32 -4.49 -10.48
CA GLY A 143 3.43 -3.33 -11.36
C GLY A 143 4.84 -3.18 -11.94
N SER A 144 5.85 -3.34 -11.10
CA SER A 144 7.28 -3.23 -11.43
C SER A 144 7.91 -4.51 -11.99
N GLN A 145 7.17 -5.61 -12.03
CA GLN A 145 7.66 -6.95 -12.38
C GLN A 145 8.73 -7.54 -11.44
N ILE A 146 8.98 -6.93 -10.26
CA ILE A 146 9.92 -7.45 -9.26
C ILE A 146 9.57 -8.90 -8.89
N HIS A 147 8.29 -9.19 -8.63
CA HIS A 147 7.84 -10.53 -8.26
C HIS A 147 8.24 -11.57 -9.33
N LYS A 148 7.98 -11.24 -10.60
CA LYS A 148 8.31 -12.11 -11.74
C LYS A 148 9.81 -12.33 -11.85
N SER A 149 10.60 -11.28 -11.73
CA SER A 149 12.06 -11.33 -11.83
C SER A 149 12.68 -12.14 -10.68
N LEU A 150 12.20 -11.95 -9.46
CA LEU A 150 12.71 -12.64 -8.27
C LEU A 150 12.37 -14.13 -8.27
N LEU A 151 11.17 -14.52 -8.72
CA LEU A 151 10.84 -15.94 -8.87
C LEU A 151 11.64 -16.61 -9.99
N LYS A 152 11.98 -15.89 -11.06
CA LYS A 152 12.82 -16.41 -12.14
C LYS A 152 14.24 -16.68 -11.66
N SER A 153 14.85 -15.76 -10.90
CA SER A 153 16.22 -15.93 -10.41
C SER A 153 16.37 -17.12 -9.46
N ARG A 154 15.37 -17.39 -8.62
CA ARG A 154 15.33 -18.55 -7.71
C ARG A 154 15.30 -19.91 -8.40
N LYS A 155 14.83 -20.00 -9.66
CA LYS A 155 14.79 -21.26 -10.42
C LYS A 155 16.12 -21.56 -11.13
N THR A 156 17.01 -20.58 -11.22
CA THR A 156 18.32 -20.65 -11.88
C THR A 156 19.49 -20.74 -10.89
N SER A 157 19.20 -20.69 -9.58
CA SER A 157 20.15 -20.90 -8.48
C SER A 157 19.90 -22.27 -7.86
#